data_AF-A0A935QZF7-F1
#
_entry.id   AF-A0A935QZF7-F1
#
_cell.length_a   1.000
_cell.length_b   1.000
_cell.length_c   1.000
_cell.angle_alpha   90.00
_cell.angle_beta   90.00
_cell.angle_gamma   90.00
#
_symmetry.space_group_name_H-M   'P 1'
#
loop_
_entity.id
_entity.type
_entity.pdbx_description
1 polymer ?
#
loop_
_entity_poly.entity_id
_entity_poly.type
_entity_poly.pdbx_seq_one_letter_code
_entity_poly.pdbx_strand_id
1 'polypeptide(L)'
;MLIELDRFAAPLKAVSASLMCVERAISGSGKHQRTHEHTLYEETLGLSPNEKRTRFEGHGVLPDLPMWSFEGGSYSVNWMLLVRLECSAWPDWITAWPLSLDPAEAPARLAAPAAKIAAKVPEAPRAGAVVPRRPRRAADRAAARPAAAPTLDGDEAQLATLSRALKAASPLNDERAALLHEAAATPLTFTLRAERVERSFGLHLPEGHRDGRTATGVLEDGTPVSVSLSDADTAAAEGKPRGTPLKVTATVTGWNTLYDRVELVGALV
;
A
#
# COMPACT_ATOMS: atom_id res chain seq x y z
N MET A 1 9.78 27.67 -1.48
CA MET A 1 9.79 26.40 -0.73
C MET A 1 10.81 26.49 0.38
N LEU A 2 10.51 25.93 1.55
CA LEU A 2 11.38 25.97 2.72
C LEU A 2 11.74 24.56 3.18
N ILE A 3 13.03 24.29 3.35
CA ILE A 3 13.56 23.03 3.90
C ILE A 3 14.24 23.33 5.23
N GLU A 4 13.78 22.70 6.30
CA GLU A 4 14.39 22.77 7.62
C GLU A 4 14.89 21.39 8.05
N LEU A 5 16.17 21.32 8.39
CA LEU A 5 16.83 20.11 8.87
C LEU A 5 16.89 20.15 10.39
N ASP A 6 15.89 19.56 11.04
CA ASP A 6 15.86 19.49 12.49
C ASP A 6 16.76 18.34 12.97
N ARG A 7 17.78 18.67 13.79
CA ARG A 7 18.72 17.71 14.40
C ARG A 7 19.60 16.90 13.43
N PHE A 8 19.94 17.43 12.25
CA PHE A 8 20.91 16.77 11.37
C PHE A 8 22.35 16.98 11.89
N ALA A 9 22.94 15.95 12.48
CA ALA A 9 24.26 16.03 13.14
C ALA A 9 25.46 15.74 12.21
N ALA A 10 25.21 15.32 10.96
CA ALA A 10 26.28 14.94 10.04
C ALA A 10 26.82 16.13 9.22
N PRO A 11 28.12 16.15 8.88
CA PRO A 11 28.72 17.20 8.06
C PRO A 11 28.19 17.14 6.62
N LEU A 12 27.35 18.14 6.30
CA LEU A 12 26.68 18.31 5.02
C LEU A 12 27.61 18.97 3.99
N LYS A 13 27.81 18.30 2.85
CA LYS A 13 28.57 18.81 1.69
C LYS A 13 27.71 19.71 0.82
N ALA A 14 26.56 19.19 0.40
CA ALA A 14 25.65 19.84 -0.51
C ALA A 14 24.19 19.45 -0.20
N VAL A 15 23.29 20.34 -0.57
CA VAL A 15 21.84 20.09 -0.59
C VAL A 15 21.37 20.44 -1.98
N SER A 16 20.64 19.51 -2.60
CA SER A 16 19.93 19.77 -3.85
C SER A 16 18.46 19.39 -3.69
N ALA A 17 17.62 20.11 -4.42
CA ALA A 17 16.21 19.76 -4.56
C ALA A 17 15.89 19.72 -6.04
N SER A 18 15.18 18.69 -6.48
CA SER A 18 14.71 18.55 -7.86
C SER A 18 13.20 18.42 -7.86
N LEU A 19 12.53 19.24 -8.68
CA LEU A 19 11.13 19.06 -9.00
C LEU A 19 11.03 18.02 -10.11
N MET A 20 10.25 16.96 -9.90
CA MET A 20 10.10 15.86 -10.85
C MET A 20 8.63 15.60 -11.16
N CYS A 21 8.35 15.26 -12.41
CA CYS A 21 7.08 14.70 -12.86
C CYS A 21 7.34 13.31 -13.44
N VAL A 22 6.72 12.28 -12.87
CA VAL A 22 6.89 10.89 -13.29
C VAL A 22 5.55 10.31 -13.72
N GLU A 23 5.51 9.86 -14.95
CA GLU A 23 4.44 9.04 -15.51
C GLU A 23 4.70 7.57 -15.16
N ARG A 24 3.69 6.89 -14.61
CA ARG A 24 3.71 5.45 -14.36
C ARG A 24 2.56 4.80 -15.09
N ALA A 25 2.86 3.93 -16.03
CA ALA A 25 1.88 3.13 -16.76
C ALA A 25 2.08 1.64 -16.45
N ILE A 26 0.99 0.94 -16.22
CA ILE A 26 1.01 -0.50 -15.99
C ILE A 26 0.34 -1.21 -17.17
N SER A 27 1.08 -2.11 -17.81
CA SER A 27 0.62 -2.90 -18.95
C SER A 27 0.54 -4.39 -18.62
N GLY A 28 -0.28 -5.14 -19.36
CA GLY A 28 -0.48 -6.58 -19.17
C GLY A 28 -1.55 -6.93 -18.13
N SER A 29 -1.72 -8.23 -17.85
CA SER A 29 -2.73 -8.75 -16.91
C SER A 29 -2.19 -9.90 -16.07
N GLY A 30 -2.58 -9.95 -14.80
CA GLY A 30 -2.18 -11.02 -13.87
C GLY A 30 -0.67 -11.09 -13.69
N LYS A 31 -0.09 -12.28 -13.83
CA LYS A 31 1.36 -12.52 -13.63
C LYS A 31 2.26 -11.88 -14.70
N HIS A 32 1.69 -11.33 -15.77
CA HIS A 32 2.43 -10.69 -16.85
C HIS A 32 2.33 -9.16 -16.82
N GLN A 33 1.99 -8.60 -15.65
CA GLN A 33 1.96 -7.16 -15.46
C GLN A 33 3.38 -6.58 -15.53
N ARG A 34 3.54 -5.48 -16.26
CA ARG A 34 4.79 -4.71 -16.37
C ARG A 34 4.52 -3.26 -16.02
N THR A 35 5.35 -2.71 -15.15
CA THR A 35 5.31 -1.29 -14.80
C THR A 35 6.33 -0.56 -15.66
N HIS A 36 5.87 0.50 -16.32
CA HIS A 36 6.67 1.42 -17.11
C HIS A 36 6.68 2.76 -16.38
N GLU A 37 7.87 3.29 -16.12
CA GLU A 37 8.05 4.60 -15.50
C GLU A 37 8.81 5.49 -16.48
N HIS A 38 8.36 6.74 -16.60
CA HIS A 38 8.92 7.72 -17.50
C HIS A 38 8.96 9.09 -16.83
N THR A 39 10.14 9.70 -16.76
CA THR A 39 10.32 11.06 -16.23
C THR A 39 9.89 12.06 -17.30
N LEU A 40 8.77 12.73 -17.08
CA LEU A 40 8.23 13.75 -17.98
C LEU A 40 8.87 15.12 -17.77
N TYR A 41 9.28 15.40 -16.54
CA TYR A 41 9.91 16.66 -16.16
C TYR A 41 10.92 16.43 -15.03
N GLU A 42 12.05 17.10 -15.12
CA GLU A 42 13.03 17.17 -14.03
C GLU A 42 13.72 18.54 -14.08
N GLU A 43 13.68 19.26 -12.97
CA GLU A 43 14.37 20.53 -12.81
C GLU A 43 15.03 20.61 -11.44
N THR A 44 16.34 20.85 -11.43
CA THR A 44 17.08 21.12 -10.20
C THR A 44 16.84 22.56 -9.75
N LEU A 45 16.28 22.72 -8.56
CA LEU A 45 16.00 24.01 -7.96
C LEU A 45 17.27 24.59 -7.31
N GLY A 46 17.51 25.87 -7.55
CA GLY A 46 18.55 26.62 -6.84
C GLY A 46 18.18 26.79 -5.37
N LEU A 47 19.02 26.27 -4.48
CA LEU A 47 18.85 26.42 -3.03
C LEU A 47 19.87 27.41 -2.49
N SER A 48 19.38 28.39 -1.72
CA SER A 48 20.21 29.33 -1.00
C SER A 48 20.40 28.84 0.44
N PRO A 49 21.63 28.55 0.90
CA PRO A 49 21.87 28.12 2.27
C PRO A 49 21.73 29.31 3.23
N ASN A 50 21.18 29.08 4.41
CA ASN A 50 21.34 30.00 5.54
C ASN A 50 22.75 29.86 6.17
N GLU A 51 23.22 30.85 6.93
CA GLU A 51 24.54 30.89 7.60
C GLU A 51 24.84 29.62 8.41
N LYS A 52 23.80 28.99 8.96
CA LYS A 52 23.91 27.77 9.77
C LYS A 52 23.77 26.46 8.99
N ARG A 53 23.49 26.48 7.67
CA ARG A 53 23.25 25.30 6.81
C ARG A 53 22.20 24.30 7.33
N THR A 54 21.29 24.76 8.18
CA THR A 54 20.15 23.96 8.68
C THR A 54 18.84 24.33 8.00
N ARG A 55 18.83 25.42 7.23
CA ARG A 55 17.65 25.98 6.57
C ARG A 55 18.02 26.37 5.14
N PHE A 56 17.22 25.90 4.19
CA PHE A 56 17.43 26.13 2.76
C PHE A 56 16.15 26.66 2.14
N GLU A 57 16.28 27.73 1.38
CA GLU A 57 15.17 28.33 0.63
C GLU A 57 15.41 28.15 -0.86
N GLY A 58 14.36 27.71 -1.54
CA GLY A 58 14.36 27.46 -2.97
C GLY A 58 13.15 28.07 -3.64
N HIS A 59 13.36 28.57 -4.84
CA HIS A 59 12.31 29.02 -5.75
C HIS A 59 12.38 28.18 -7.02
N GLY A 60 11.22 27.79 -7.51
CA GLY A 60 11.05 27.07 -8.76
C GLY A 60 9.80 27.60 -9.46
N VAL A 61 9.79 27.49 -10.79
CA VAL A 61 8.62 27.83 -11.59
C VAL A 61 8.04 26.52 -12.10
N LEU A 62 6.74 26.30 -11.88
CA LEU A 62 6.09 25.16 -12.51
C LEU A 62 6.10 25.35 -14.03
N PRO A 63 6.49 24.32 -14.80
CA PRO A 63 6.50 24.46 -16.25
C PRO A 63 5.07 24.67 -16.75
N ASP A 64 4.90 25.49 -17.79
CA ASP A 64 3.63 25.67 -18.48
C ASP A 64 3.36 24.44 -19.38
N LEU A 65 3.08 23.32 -18.72
CA LEU A 65 2.80 22.04 -19.34
C LEU A 65 1.46 21.53 -18.82
N PRO A 66 0.61 20.92 -19.68
CA PRO A 66 -0.69 20.39 -19.28
C PRO A 66 -0.56 19.05 -18.54
N MET A 67 0.36 18.96 -17.58
CA MET A 67 0.70 17.76 -16.84
C MET A 67 0.22 17.91 -15.40
N TRP A 68 -1.06 17.61 -15.19
CA TRP A 68 -1.68 17.64 -13.86
C TRP A 68 -1.40 16.33 -13.12
N SER A 69 -1.44 16.39 -11.79
CA SER A 69 -1.40 15.17 -10.99
C SER A 69 -2.63 14.31 -11.32
N PHE A 70 -2.39 13.04 -11.61
CA PHE A 70 -3.45 12.11 -11.98
C PHE A 70 -3.15 10.74 -11.39
N GLU A 71 -4.15 10.11 -10.79
CA GLU A 71 -4.05 8.72 -10.33
C GLU A 71 -5.21 7.89 -10.87
N GLY A 72 -4.88 6.87 -11.64
CA GLY A 72 -5.79 5.85 -12.13
C GLY A 72 -5.19 4.46 -11.92
N GLY A 73 -6.04 3.43 -11.94
CA GLY A 73 -5.62 2.07 -11.55
C GLY A 73 -4.40 1.52 -12.31
N SER A 74 -4.26 1.82 -13.60
CA SER A 74 -3.14 1.37 -14.44
C SER A 74 -2.28 2.52 -14.98
N TYR A 75 -2.53 3.76 -14.58
CA TYR A 75 -1.85 4.93 -15.13
C TYR A 75 -1.86 6.06 -14.10
N SER A 76 -0.70 6.64 -13.79
CA SER A 76 -0.60 7.82 -12.93
C SER A 76 0.46 8.80 -13.41
N VAL A 77 0.26 10.08 -13.09
CA VAL A 77 1.20 11.18 -13.26
C VAL A 77 1.42 11.78 -11.89
N ASN A 78 2.65 11.66 -11.38
CA ASN A 78 2.99 12.05 -10.02
C ASN A 78 4.01 13.17 -10.05
N TRP A 79 3.72 14.25 -9.34
CA TRP A 79 4.70 15.29 -9.08
C TRP A 79 5.33 15.07 -7.72
N MET A 80 6.63 15.28 -7.62
CA MET A 80 7.34 15.20 -6.36
C MET A 80 8.52 16.14 -6.33
N LEU A 81 8.86 16.58 -5.13
CA LEU A 81 10.12 17.22 -4.85
C LEU A 81 11.09 16.20 -4.25
N LEU A 82 12.16 15.91 -4.96
CA LEU A 82 13.25 15.07 -4.49
C LEU A 82 14.31 15.93 -3.82
N VAL A 83 14.57 15.74 -2.53
CA VAL A 83 15.67 16.41 -1.81
C VAL A 83 16.78 15.43 -1.54
N ARG A 84 17.99 15.81 -1.94
CA ARG A 84 19.22 15.05 -1.70
C ARG A 84 20.15 15.83 -0.78
N LEU A 85 20.60 15.16 0.28
CA LEU A 85 21.62 15.65 1.21
C LEU A 85 22.90 14.85 1.00
N GLU A 86 23.94 15.50 0.49
CA GLU A 86 25.25 14.88 0.32
C GLU A 86 26.06 15.01 1.61
N CYS A 87 26.56 13.89 2.14
CA CYS A 87 27.23 13.86 3.43
C CYS A 87 28.71 13.45 3.30
N SER A 88 29.59 14.06 4.10
CA SER A 88 31.04 13.79 3.96
C SER A 88 31.49 12.42 4.43
N ALA A 89 30.76 11.81 5.36
CA ALA A 89 31.15 10.58 6.06
C ALA A 89 29.97 9.62 6.28
N TRP A 90 28.86 9.88 5.58
CA TRP A 90 27.62 9.11 5.66
C TRP A 90 27.10 8.89 4.26
N PRO A 91 26.28 7.85 4.02
CA PRO A 91 25.55 7.71 2.76
C PRO A 91 24.75 8.98 2.46
N ASP A 92 24.51 9.25 1.19
CA ASP A 92 23.62 10.33 0.78
C ASP A 92 22.20 10.04 1.26
N TRP A 93 21.51 11.07 1.74
CA TRP A 93 20.11 10.96 2.14
C TRP A 93 19.25 11.49 1.01
N ILE A 94 18.21 10.75 0.65
CA ILE A 94 17.25 11.12 -0.39
C ILE A 94 15.86 11.01 0.21
N THR A 95 15.07 12.07 0.06
CA THR A 95 13.64 12.08 0.45
C THR A 95 12.81 12.62 -0.71
N ALA A 96 11.61 12.09 -0.89
CA ALA A 96 10.66 12.56 -1.89
C ALA A 96 9.41 13.09 -1.19
N TRP A 97 9.01 14.32 -1.51
CA TRP A 97 7.75 14.90 -1.04
C TRP A 97 6.75 14.97 -2.19
N PRO A 98 5.61 14.27 -2.09
CA PRO A 98 4.60 14.30 -3.15
C PRO A 98 3.95 15.68 -3.25
N LEU A 99 3.65 16.09 -4.49
CA LEU A 99 2.97 17.33 -4.82
C LEU A 99 1.70 17.03 -5.63
N SER A 100 0.63 17.79 -5.38
CA SER A 100 -0.58 17.76 -6.20
C SER A 100 -0.64 19.02 -7.06
N LEU A 101 -0.71 18.85 -8.37
CA LEU A 101 -0.96 19.93 -9.32
C LEU A 101 -2.36 19.76 -9.90
N ASP A 102 -3.23 20.73 -9.60
CA ASP A 102 -4.61 20.77 -10.08
C ASP A 102 -4.77 21.80 -11.21
N PRO A 103 -5.61 21.52 -12.22
CA PRO A 103 -5.90 22.50 -13.26
C PRO A 103 -6.60 23.74 -12.68
N ALA A 104 -6.07 24.93 -12.99
CA ALA A 104 -6.60 26.21 -12.50
C ALA A 104 -8.07 26.45 -12.90
N GLU A 105 -8.47 25.96 -14.07
CA GLU A 105 -9.85 25.96 -14.56
C GLU A 105 -10.35 24.52 -14.70
N ALA A 106 -10.53 23.81 -13.58
CA ALA A 106 -11.52 22.74 -13.61
C ALA A 106 -12.88 23.43 -13.80
N PRO A 107 -13.58 23.30 -14.95
CA PRO A 107 -14.95 23.80 -15.05
C PRO A 107 -15.70 23.11 -13.94
N ALA A 108 -16.26 23.87 -12.99
CA ALA A 108 -16.94 23.42 -11.78
C ALA A 108 -17.61 22.07 -12.04
N ARG A 109 -16.84 21.00 -11.82
CA ARG A 109 -17.20 19.68 -12.32
C ARG A 109 -18.19 19.24 -11.27
N LEU A 110 -19.47 19.45 -11.59
CA LEU A 110 -20.66 19.03 -10.85
C LEU A 110 -20.24 18.50 -9.47
N ALA A 111 -20.19 19.40 -8.48
CA ALA A 111 -20.29 18.97 -7.10
C ALA A 111 -21.56 18.13 -7.03
N ALA A 112 -21.41 16.81 -7.21
CA ALA A 112 -22.49 15.90 -6.98
C ALA A 112 -22.83 16.13 -5.50
N PRO A 113 -24.03 16.64 -5.18
CA PRO A 113 -24.38 16.78 -3.78
C PRO A 113 -24.24 15.40 -3.15
N ALA A 114 -23.67 15.35 -1.95
CA ALA A 114 -23.69 14.19 -1.10
C ALA A 114 -25.15 13.75 -0.92
N ALA A 115 -25.61 12.86 -1.78
CA ALA A 115 -26.95 12.30 -1.69
C ALA A 115 -26.94 11.31 -0.54
N LYS A 116 -27.48 11.73 0.61
CA LYS A 116 -28.06 10.83 1.60
C LYS A 116 -29.14 10.01 0.89
N ILE A 117 -28.82 8.79 0.47
CA ILE A 117 -29.83 7.83 0.03
C ILE A 117 -30.15 6.95 1.23
N ALA A 118 -31.25 7.29 1.89
CA ALA A 118 -31.99 6.37 2.74
C ALA A 118 -32.53 5.21 1.88
N ALA A 119 -32.49 4.01 2.46
CA ALA A 119 -32.88 2.76 1.83
C ALA A 119 -34.31 2.78 1.26
N LYS A 120 -34.49 2.22 0.07
CA LYS A 120 -35.69 1.44 -0.28
C LYS A 120 -35.38 0.41 -1.37
N VAL A 121 -35.38 -0.87 -0.98
CA VAL A 121 -35.43 -2.02 -1.89
C VAL A 121 -36.78 -2.01 -2.63
N PRO A 122 -36.79 -2.33 -3.93
CA PRO A 122 -37.89 -3.09 -4.51
C PRO A 122 -37.43 -4.45 -5.02
N GLU A 123 -38.23 -5.43 -4.62
CA GLU A 123 -38.28 -6.84 -4.97
C GLU A 123 -38.40 -7.09 -6.49
N ALA A 124 -37.75 -8.15 -6.99
CA ALA A 124 -37.99 -8.76 -8.31
C ALA A 124 -39.36 -9.50 -8.32
N PRO A 125 -39.86 -10.22 -9.37
CA PRO A 125 -39.27 -10.55 -10.68
C PRO A 125 -40.26 -10.53 -11.88
N ARG A 126 -39.78 -10.84 -13.10
CA ARG A 126 -40.39 -11.71 -14.15
C ARG A 126 -39.56 -11.58 -15.45
N ALA A 127 -38.87 -12.63 -15.89
CA ALA A 127 -39.33 -13.76 -16.72
C ALA A 127 -39.37 -13.46 -18.23
N GLY A 128 -38.58 -14.21 -19.00
CA GLY A 128 -38.87 -14.55 -20.39
C GLY A 128 -37.80 -14.22 -21.43
N ALA A 129 -36.91 -15.17 -21.72
CA ALA A 129 -36.57 -15.54 -23.10
C ALA A 129 -35.84 -16.88 -23.09
N VAL A 130 -36.58 -17.92 -23.48
CA VAL A 130 -36.11 -19.28 -23.72
C VAL A 130 -35.34 -19.30 -25.04
N VAL A 131 -34.10 -19.83 -25.04
CA VAL A 131 -33.41 -20.25 -26.26
C VAL A 131 -33.12 -21.74 -26.16
N PRO A 132 -33.44 -22.56 -27.19
CA PRO A 132 -33.43 -24.02 -27.08
C PRO A 132 -32.02 -24.63 -27.15
N ARG A 133 -31.94 -25.77 -26.45
CA ARG A 133 -30.79 -26.64 -26.23
C ARG A 133 -30.13 -27.17 -27.51
N ARG A 134 -28.81 -27.34 -27.46
CA ARG A 134 -28.11 -28.48 -28.11
C ARG A 134 -27.66 -29.47 -27.02
N PRO A 135 -27.88 -30.78 -27.19
CA PRO A 135 -27.42 -31.77 -26.23
C PRO A 135 -25.92 -32.05 -26.45
N ARG A 136 -25.07 -31.67 -25.50
CA ARG A 136 -23.68 -32.17 -25.46
C ARG A 136 -23.57 -33.23 -24.38
N ARG A 137 -23.61 -34.46 -24.90
CA ARG A 137 -23.21 -35.77 -24.34
C ARG A 137 -22.45 -35.72 -23.02
N ALA A 138 -23.02 -36.40 -22.03
CA ALA A 138 -22.41 -36.74 -20.75
C ALA A 138 -21.15 -37.60 -20.95
N ALA A 139 -20.07 -37.21 -20.28
CA ALA A 139 -18.97 -38.08 -19.92
C ALA A 139 -18.46 -37.62 -18.54
N ASP A 140 -18.79 -38.45 -17.56
CA ASP A 140 -18.20 -38.62 -16.23
C ASP A 140 -17.34 -37.47 -15.68
N ARG A 141 -17.96 -36.64 -14.83
CA ARG A 141 -17.23 -35.89 -13.80
C ARG A 141 -17.66 -36.42 -12.44
N ALA A 142 -16.80 -37.28 -11.90
CA ALA A 142 -16.84 -37.76 -10.54
C ALA A 142 -17.17 -36.62 -9.56
N ALA A 143 -18.14 -36.89 -8.69
CA ALA A 143 -18.57 -36.02 -7.62
C ALA A 143 -17.39 -35.70 -6.69
N ALA A 144 -16.78 -34.52 -6.86
CA ALA A 144 -15.98 -33.92 -5.82
C ALA A 144 -16.94 -33.42 -4.74
N ARG A 145 -17.05 -34.22 -3.68
CA ARG A 145 -17.64 -33.87 -2.38
C ARG A 145 -17.17 -32.46 -1.98
N PRO A 146 -18.06 -31.52 -1.62
CA PRO A 146 -17.64 -30.22 -1.13
C PRO A 146 -16.80 -30.43 0.12
N ALA A 147 -15.52 -30.03 0.05
CA ALA A 147 -14.69 -29.90 1.24
C ALA A 147 -15.40 -28.89 2.16
N ALA A 148 -15.55 -29.26 3.43
CA ALA A 148 -16.06 -28.34 4.44
C ALA A 148 -15.20 -27.06 4.41
N ALA A 149 -15.86 -25.90 4.37
CA ALA A 149 -15.15 -24.63 4.47
C ALA A 149 -14.33 -24.64 5.79
N PRO A 150 -13.07 -24.18 5.78
CA PRO A 150 -12.28 -24.10 7.00
C PRO A 150 -13.01 -23.22 8.01
N THR A 151 -13.15 -23.71 9.23
CA THR A 151 -13.73 -22.95 10.34
C THR A 151 -12.64 -22.03 10.86
N LEU A 152 -12.66 -20.75 10.45
CA LEU A 152 -11.72 -19.75 10.97
C LEU A 152 -12.02 -19.44 12.43
N ASP A 153 -10.97 -19.24 13.22
CA ASP A 153 -11.09 -18.62 14.54
C ASP A 153 -11.61 -17.18 14.42
N GLY A 154 -12.22 -16.64 15.48
CA GLY A 154 -12.91 -15.33 15.45
C GLY A 154 -12.02 -14.19 14.94
N ASP A 155 -10.76 -14.17 15.38
CA ASP A 155 -9.77 -13.16 15.01
C ASP A 155 -9.30 -13.32 13.55
N GLU A 156 -9.15 -14.56 13.07
CA GLU A 156 -8.83 -14.85 11.67
C GLU A 156 -9.95 -14.43 10.74
N ALA A 157 -11.21 -14.71 11.12
CA ALA A 157 -12.38 -14.26 10.38
C ALA A 157 -12.47 -12.73 10.32
N GLN A 158 -12.06 -12.04 11.39
CA GLN A 158 -12.00 -10.59 11.43
C GLN A 158 -10.93 -10.05 10.47
N LEU A 159 -9.72 -10.63 10.44
CA LEU A 159 -8.67 -10.25 9.49
C LEU A 159 -9.06 -10.51 8.03
N ALA A 160 -9.67 -11.66 7.74
CA ALA A 160 -10.18 -11.98 6.41
C ALA A 160 -11.28 -11.02 5.96
N THR A 161 -12.12 -10.56 6.89
CA THR A 161 -13.16 -9.56 6.62
C THR A 161 -12.54 -8.18 6.39
N LEU A 162 -11.59 -7.77 7.21
CA LEU A 162 -10.86 -6.52 7.05
C LEU A 162 -10.10 -6.46 5.72
N SER A 163 -9.38 -7.53 5.37
CA SER A 163 -8.64 -7.61 4.10
C SER A 163 -9.55 -7.43 2.89
N ARG A 164 -10.72 -8.10 2.89
CA ARG A 164 -11.73 -7.93 1.83
C ARG A 164 -12.29 -6.51 1.80
N ALA A 165 -12.55 -5.90 2.96
CA ALA A 165 -13.04 -4.53 3.04
C ALA A 165 -11.98 -3.53 2.52
N LEU A 166 -10.71 -3.66 2.94
CA LEU A 166 -9.61 -2.79 2.48
C LEU A 166 -9.37 -2.91 0.97
N LYS A 167 -9.52 -4.11 0.42
CA LYS A 167 -9.42 -4.39 -1.02
C LYS A 167 -10.57 -3.78 -1.81
N ALA A 168 -11.78 -3.80 -1.27
CA ALA A 168 -12.96 -3.19 -1.89
C ALA A 168 -13.00 -1.66 -1.72
N ALA A 169 -12.41 -1.14 -0.65
CA ALA A 169 -12.36 0.28 -0.34
C ALA A 169 -11.55 1.03 -1.40
N SER A 170 -12.09 2.16 -1.85
CA SER A 170 -11.42 3.04 -2.79
C SER A 170 -10.14 3.61 -2.16
N PRO A 171 -8.99 3.59 -2.84
CA PRO A 171 -7.79 4.27 -2.36
C PRO A 171 -7.94 5.79 -2.28
N LEU A 172 -8.95 6.37 -2.92
CA LEU A 172 -9.14 7.82 -3.07
C LEU A 172 -9.91 8.48 -1.93
N ASN A 173 -10.45 7.70 -0.98
CA ASN A 173 -11.27 8.20 0.12
C ASN A 173 -10.68 7.79 1.48
N ASP A 174 -11.03 8.56 2.53
CA ASP A 174 -10.65 8.29 3.93
C ASP A 174 -11.19 6.96 4.50
N GLU A 175 -12.00 6.23 3.73
CA GLU A 175 -12.59 4.94 4.10
C GLU A 175 -11.53 3.90 4.48
N ARG A 176 -10.44 3.80 3.70
CA ARG A 176 -9.36 2.85 4.01
C ARG A 176 -8.62 3.25 5.28
N ALA A 177 -8.38 4.54 5.48
CA ALA A 177 -7.74 5.05 6.68
C ALA A 177 -8.61 4.82 7.93
N ALA A 178 -9.93 4.99 7.82
CA ALA A 178 -10.88 4.71 8.90
C ALA A 178 -10.91 3.22 9.28
N LEU A 179 -10.96 2.32 8.28
CA LEU A 179 -10.91 0.87 8.51
C LEU A 179 -9.61 0.45 9.19
N LEU A 180 -8.47 1.01 8.78
CA LEU A 180 -7.18 0.74 9.41
C LEU A 180 -7.12 1.30 10.85
N HIS A 181 -7.63 2.51 11.07
CA HIS A 181 -7.63 3.14 12.39
C HIS A 181 -8.51 2.35 13.39
N GLU A 182 -9.67 1.88 12.97
CA GLU A 182 -10.54 1.03 13.79
C GLU A 182 -9.87 -0.32 14.11
N ALA A 183 -9.21 -0.93 13.12
CA ALA A 183 -8.52 -2.20 13.30
C ALA A 183 -7.23 -2.12 14.13
N ALA A 184 -6.53 -0.98 14.11
CA ALA A 184 -5.24 -0.81 14.79
C ALA A 184 -5.35 -0.90 16.33
N ALA A 185 -6.54 -0.69 16.89
CA ALA A 185 -6.75 -0.67 18.35
C ALA A 185 -6.83 -2.07 18.99
N THR A 186 -6.99 -3.14 18.21
CA THR A 186 -7.26 -4.49 18.75
C THR A 186 -6.15 -5.46 18.36
N PRO A 187 -5.43 -6.06 19.32
CA PRO A 187 -4.53 -7.17 19.03
C PRO A 187 -5.33 -8.41 18.64
N LEU A 188 -4.89 -9.09 17.59
CA LEU A 188 -5.55 -10.26 17.02
C LEU A 188 -4.60 -11.45 17.09
N THR A 189 -5.11 -12.60 17.52
CA THR A 189 -4.34 -13.85 17.58
C THR A 189 -4.77 -14.79 16.46
N PHE A 190 -3.83 -15.20 15.62
CA PHE A 190 -4.11 -16.03 14.44
C PHE A 190 -2.95 -16.96 14.08
N THR A 191 -3.22 -17.91 13.19
CA THR A 191 -2.24 -18.82 12.62
C THR A 191 -1.83 -18.37 11.23
N LEU A 192 -0.56 -17.96 11.11
CA LEU A 192 0.08 -17.60 9.86
C LEU A 192 0.78 -18.81 9.24
N ARG A 193 0.40 -19.22 8.03
CA ARG A 193 1.22 -20.14 7.24
C ARG A 193 2.30 -19.34 6.52
N ALA A 194 3.47 -19.27 7.13
CA ALA A 194 4.56 -18.45 6.63
C ALA A 194 5.15 -19.03 5.32
N GLU A 195 5.13 -18.24 4.25
CA GLU A 195 5.72 -18.61 2.96
C GLU A 195 7.15 -18.10 2.83
N ARG A 196 7.41 -16.92 3.42
CA ARG A 196 8.71 -16.26 3.35
C ARG A 196 8.94 -15.44 4.62
N VAL A 197 10.16 -15.48 5.15
CA VAL A 197 10.63 -14.62 6.24
C VAL A 197 11.82 -13.84 5.72
N GLU A 198 11.75 -12.52 5.79
CA GLU A 198 12.81 -11.61 5.31
C GLU A 198 13.17 -10.58 6.36
N ARG A 199 14.32 -9.94 6.20
CA ARG A 199 14.69 -8.81 7.07
C ARG A 199 13.66 -7.68 6.94
N SER A 200 13.17 -7.20 8.07
CA SER A 200 12.35 -6.01 8.09
C SER A 200 13.23 -4.82 7.72
N PHE A 201 12.78 -4.01 6.76
CA PHE A 201 13.41 -2.75 6.42
C PHE A 201 12.33 -1.68 6.47
N GLY A 202 12.34 -0.86 7.52
CA GLY A 202 11.33 0.19 7.66
C GLY A 202 11.56 1.07 8.88
N LEU A 203 11.86 2.36 8.66
CA LEU A 203 11.91 3.38 9.72
C LEU A 203 10.54 3.63 10.38
N HIS A 204 9.46 3.23 9.69
CA HIS A 204 8.08 3.35 10.16
C HIS A 204 7.68 2.25 11.16
N LEU A 205 8.52 1.23 11.37
CA LEU A 205 8.28 0.20 12.39
C LEU A 205 8.61 0.73 13.79
N PRO A 206 7.92 0.25 14.84
CA PRO A 206 8.30 0.52 16.23
C PRO A 206 9.74 0.09 16.52
N GLU A 207 10.41 0.77 17.45
CA GLU A 207 11.85 0.62 17.72
C GLU A 207 12.31 -0.85 17.92
N GLY A 208 11.50 -1.68 18.59
CA GLY A 208 11.78 -3.11 18.80
C GLY A 208 11.58 -4.04 17.59
N HIS A 209 11.11 -3.52 16.45
CA HIS A 209 10.80 -4.31 15.24
C HIS A 209 11.60 -3.85 14.02
N ARG A 210 12.34 -2.73 14.13
CA ARG A 210 13.14 -2.15 13.04
C ARG A 210 14.26 -3.07 12.56
N ASP A 211 14.86 -3.83 13.47
CA ASP A 211 15.92 -4.79 13.18
C ASP A 211 15.44 -6.25 13.07
N GLY A 212 14.14 -6.49 13.26
CA GLY A 212 13.53 -7.81 13.22
C GLY A 212 13.29 -8.34 11.80
N ARG A 213 12.32 -9.25 11.68
CA ARG A 213 11.96 -9.88 10.39
C ARG A 213 10.48 -9.84 10.07
N THR A 214 10.17 -9.74 8.80
CA THR A 214 8.80 -9.75 8.30
C THR A 214 8.47 -11.12 7.74
N ALA A 215 7.54 -11.82 8.38
CA ALA A 215 6.94 -13.04 7.91
C ALA A 215 5.78 -12.71 6.97
N THR A 216 5.89 -13.11 5.70
CA THR A 216 4.81 -13.03 4.71
C THR A 216 4.21 -14.41 4.53
N GLY A 217 2.88 -14.49 4.50
CA GLY A 217 2.18 -15.75 4.29
C GLY A 217 0.68 -15.56 4.11
N VAL A 218 -0.05 -16.65 4.37
CA VAL A 218 -1.49 -16.70 4.25
C VAL A 218 -2.15 -17.23 5.51
N LEU A 219 -3.38 -16.80 5.77
CA LEU A 219 -4.28 -17.42 6.74
C LEU A 219 -4.84 -18.75 6.20
N GLU A 220 -5.60 -19.49 7.02
CA GLU A 220 -6.21 -20.78 6.63
C GLU A 220 -7.13 -20.66 5.39
N ASP A 221 -7.80 -19.53 5.20
CA ASP A 221 -8.67 -19.26 4.04
C ASP A 221 -7.93 -18.75 2.79
N GLY A 222 -6.60 -18.58 2.88
CA GLY A 222 -5.77 -18.05 1.80
C GLY A 222 -5.63 -16.53 1.79
N THR A 223 -6.17 -15.81 2.78
CA THR A 223 -6.00 -14.35 2.89
C THR A 223 -4.52 -14.01 3.10
N PRO A 224 -3.92 -13.16 2.24
CA PRO A 224 -2.52 -12.78 2.36
C PRO A 224 -2.31 -11.74 3.47
N VAL A 225 -1.30 -11.97 4.31
CA VAL A 225 -0.90 -11.06 5.39
C VAL A 225 0.61 -11.00 5.52
N SER A 226 1.11 -9.90 6.08
CA SER A 226 2.52 -9.76 6.46
C SER A 226 2.65 -9.25 7.87
N VAL A 227 3.47 -9.93 8.67
CA VAL A 227 3.70 -9.61 10.09
C VAL A 227 5.17 -9.26 10.28
N SER A 228 5.46 -8.05 10.73
CA SER A 228 6.77 -7.68 11.25
C SER A 228 6.90 -8.20 12.68
N LEU A 229 7.87 -9.09 12.89
CA LEU A 229 8.21 -9.74 14.15
C LEU A 229 9.34 -8.97 14.85
N SER A 230 9.37 -9.11 16.18
CA SER A 230 10.48 -8.64 17.01
C SER A 230 11.79 -9.40 16.73
N ASP A 231 12.93 -8.84 17.13
CA ASP A 231 14.22 -9.53 17.03
C ASP A 231 14.27 -10.82 17.86
N ALA A 232 13.61 -10.84 19.03
CA ALA A 232 13.54 -12.02 19.90
C ALA A 232 12.79 -13.20 19.22
N ASP A 233 11.76 -12.91 18.44
CA ASP A 233 10.95 -13.92 17.75
C ASP A 233 11.51 -14.31 16.39
N THR A 234 12.43 -13.51 15.87
CA THR A 234 13.05 -13.72 14.55
C THR A 234 13.75 -15.07 14.46
N ALA A 235 14.54 -15.44 15.47
CA ALA A 235 15.26 -16.71 15.48
C ALA A 235 14.32 -17.93 15.48
N ALA A 236 13.13 -17.80 16.06
CA ALA A 236 12.14 -18.87 16.10
C ALA A 236 11.32 -19.00 14.80
N ALA A 237 11.26 -17.94 13.99
CA ALA A 237 10.67 -17.95 12.65
C ALA A 237 11.68 -18.32 11.56
N GLU A 238 12.94 -17.92 11.72
CA GLU A 238 14.03 -18.14 10.76
C GLU A 238 14.44 -19.62 10.73
N GLY A 239 14.59 -20.19 9.52
CA GLY A 239 14.92 -21.61 9.32
C GLY A 239 13.72 -22.56 9.36
N LYS A 240 12.50 -22.09 9.67
CA LYS A 240 11.29 -22.91 9.52
C LYS A 240 10.97 -23.17 8.04
N PRO A 241 10.56 -24.40 7.67
CA PRO A 241 10.13 -24.71 6.31
C PRO A 241 8.97 -23.82 5.83
N ARG A 242 8.88 -23.61 4.52
CA ARG A 242 7.73 -22.91 3.92
C ARG A 242 6.43 -23.63 4.25
N GLY A 243 5.40 -22.86 4.59
CA GLY A 243 4.08 -23.35 4.97
C GLY A 243 3.97 -23.77 6.44
N THR A 244 5.02 -23.57 7.25
CA THR A 244 4.95 -23.86 8.69
C THR A 244 3.93 -22.94 9.35
N PRO A 245 2.95 -23.48 10.11
CA PRO A 245 2.01 -22.66 10.86
C PRO A 245 2.74 -21.98 12.02
N LEU A 246 2.61 -20.66 12.09
CA LEU A 246 3.11 -19.82 13.17
C LEU A 246 1.92 -19.22 13.89
N LYS A 247 1.82 -19.43 15.20
CA LYS A 247 0.82 -18.74 16.00
C LYS A 247 1.36 -17.35 16.35
N VAL A 248 0.58 -16.32 16.03
CA VAL A 248 1.01 -14.92 16.10
C VAL A 248 -0.06 -14.12 16.83
N THR A 249 0.36 -13.18 17.68
CA THR A 249 -0.48 -12.10 18.18
C THR A 249 0.05 -10.78 17.62
N ALA A 250 -0.77 -10.05 16.86
CA ALA A 250 -0.34 -8.84 16.16
C ALA A 250 -1.43 -7.77 16.08
N THR A 251 -1.01 -6.52 15.88
CA THR A 251 -1.88 -5.36 15.61
C THR A 251 -1.72 -4.91 14.17
N VAL A 252 -2.82 -4.44 13.58
CA VAL A 252 -2.81 -3.91 12.21
C VAL A 252 -2.12 -2.56 12.19
N THR A 253 -1.16 -2.40 11.28
CA THR A 253 -0.42 -1.14 11.09
C THR A 253 -0.66 -0.50 9.75
N GLY A 254 -1.06 -1.27 8.74
CA GLY A 254 -1.23 -0.72 7.40
C GLY A 254 -1.81 -1.69 6.39
N TRP A 255 -1.84 -1.20 5.14
CA TRP A 255 -2.27 -1.95 3.97
C TRP A 255 -1.25 -1.79 2.86
N ASN A 256 -0.78 -2.91 2.33
CA ASN A 256 0.12 -2.93 1.19
C ASN A 256 -0.70 -3.04 -0.10
N THR A 257 -0.84 -1.92 -0.82
CA THR A 257 -1.59 -1.86 -2.08
C THR A 257 -0.95 -2.63 -3.22
N LEU A 258 0.38 -2.81 -3.21
CA LEU A 258 1.08 -3.53 -4.26
C LEU A 258 0.79 -5.04 -4.22
N TYR A 259 0.61 -5.59 -3.03
CA TYR A 259 0.43 -7.03 -2.81
C TYR A 259 -0.95 -7.42 -2.29
N ASP A 260 -1.89 -6.47 -2.20
CA ASP A 260 -3.22 -6.64 -1.61
C ASP A 260 -3.20 -7.39 -0.26
N ARG A 261 -2.34 -6.96 0.67
CA ARG A 261 -2.17 -7.63 1.97
C ARG A 261 -2.19 -6.66 3.14
N VAL A 262 -2.69 -7.15 4.27
CA VAL A 262 -2.67 -6.44 5.55
C VAL A 262 -1.26 -6.48 6.12
N GLU A 263 -0.77 -5.33 6.59
CA GLU A 263 0.49 -5.19 7.31
C GLU A 263 0.22 -5.13 8.81
N LEU A 264 0.93 -5.97 9.56
CA LEU A 264 0.79 -6.11 11.00
C LEU A 264 2.14 -6.07 11.69
N VAL A 265 2.14 -5.71 12.97
CA VAL A 265 3.30 -5.78 13.87
C VAL A 265 2.93 -6.65 15.07
N GLY A 266 3.76 -7.62 15.41
CA GLY A 266 3.42 -8.58 16.46
C GLY A 266 4.53 -9.54 16.86
N ALA A 267 4.16 -10.51 17.69
CA ALA A 267 5.06 -11.51 18.26
C ALA A 267 4.52 -12.92 18.07
N LEU A 268 5.42 -13.91 18.15
CA LEU A 268 5.03 -15.32 18.18
C LEU A 268 4.46 -15.69 19.55
N VAL A 269 3.55 -16.67 19.57
CA VAL A 269 2.91 -17.21 20.79
C VAL A 269 3.37 -18.65 21.02
#